data_AF-A0A172T4L3-F1
#
_entry.id   AF-A0A172T4L3-F1
#
_cell.length_a   1.000
_cell.length_b   1.000
_cell.length_c   1.000
_cell.angle_alpha   90.00
_cell.angle_beta   90.00
_cell.angle_gamma   90.00
#
_symmetry.space_group_name_H-M   'P 1'
#
loop_
_entity.id
_entity.type
_entity.pdbx_description
1 polymer ?
#
loop_
_entity_poly.entity_id
_entity_poly.type
_entity_poly.pdbx_seq_one_letter_code
_entity_poly.pdbx_strand_id
1 'polypeptide(L)'
;MYDVLKLAEQFEIEGYKFYTSKKQEVKNKSVAEIFEYLAQMEKEHTEFIRNLMKSLEEGREIPEIPSQSASYFKSRYEGQKISETSPEDDIADLSVLRMAYLIEKDFMEFYGKAAEKETNEKVKSILTILRDWEEGHKKIIEEQIKAIIERNNLELGFYPF
;
A
#
# COMPACT_ATOMS: atom_id res chain seq x y z
N MET A 1 -9.20 22.50 11.95
CA MET A 1 -9.09 21.55 13.09
C MET A 1 -8.87 20.10 12.66
N TYR A 2 -8.92 19.74 11.36
CA TYR A 2 -8.59 18.39 10.89
C TYR A 2 -7.80 18.39 9.57
N ASP A 3 -6.93 19.39 9.35
CA ASP A 3 -6.24 19.57 8.06
C ASP A 3 -5.29 18.41 7.73
N VAL A 4 -4.75 17.74 8.76
CA VAL A 4 -3.97 16.51 8.62
C VAL A 4 -4.81 15.33 8.12
N LEU A 5 -6.06 15.20 8.55
CA LEU A 5 -6.95 14.11 8.11
C LEU A 5 -7.48 14.35 6.69
N LYS A 6 -7.70 15.62 6.30
CA LYS A 6 -8.02 15.97 4.91
C LYS A 6 -6.87 15.65 3.96
N LEU A 7 -5.64 15.91 4.41
CA LEU A 7 -4.44 15.56 3.64
C LEU A 7 -4.26 14.04 3.58
N ALA A 8 -4.52 13.32 4.68
CA ALA A 8 -4.55 11.87 4.70
C ALA A 8 -5.56 11.31 3.68
N GLU A 9 -6.81 11.80 3.69
CA GLU A 9 -7.84 11.40 2.72
C GLU A 9 -7.38 11.62 1.27
N GLN A 10 -6.72 12.75 0.98
CA GLN A 10 -6.17 13.02 -0.35
C GLN A 10 -5.09 12.00 -0.73
N PHE A 11 -4.21 11.60 0.19
CA PHE A 11 -3.19 10.61 -0.06
C PHE A 11 -3.80 9.26 -0.43
N GLU A 12 -4.76 8.77 0.35
CA GLU A 12 -5.45 7.50 0.06
C GLU A 12 -6.18 7.53 -1.30
N ILE A 13 -6.79 8.67 -1.65
CA ILE A 13 -7.46 8.84 -2.95
C ILE A 13 -6.46 8.76 -4.10
N GLU A 14 -5.28 9.38 -3.96
CA GLU A 14 -4.24 9.35 -4.98
C GLU A 14 -3.58 7.96 -5.06
N GLY A 15 -3.38 7.28 -3.93
CA GLY A 15 -2.96 5.87 -3.87
C GLY A 15 -3.92 4.96 -4.62
N TYR A 16 -5.22 5.06 -4.32
CA TYR A 16 -6.27 4.32 -5.02
C TYR A 16 -6.23 4.52 -6.54
N LYS A 17 -6.11 5.77 -7.00
CA LYS A 17 -6.03 6.10 -8.43
C LYS A 17 -4.77 5.53 -9.06
N PHE A 18 -3.63 5.68 -8.39
CA PHE A 18 -2.34 5.15 -8.86
C PHE A 18 -2.44 3.64 -9.09
N TYR A 19 -2.89 2.90 -8.08
CA TYR A 19 -2.99 1.44 -8.18
C TYR A 19 -4.02 0.97 -9.20
N THR A 20 -5.18 1.62 -9.25
CA THR A 20 -6.22 1.31 -10.26
C THR A 20 -5.72 1.52 -11.68
N SER A 21 -4.98 2.61 -11.92
CA SER A 21 -4.38 2.90 -13.23
C SER A 21 -3.26 1.90 -13.55
N LYS A 22 -2.29 1.73 -12.64
CA LYS A 22 -1.10 0.92 -12.90
C LYS A 22 -1.40 -0.56 -13.03
N LYS A 23 -2.42 -1.09 -12.35
CA LYS A 23 -2.91 -2.46 -12.55
C LYS A 23 -3.19 -2.77 -14.03
N GLN A 24 -3.68 -1.80 -14.81
CA GLN A 24 -4.00 -1.99 -16.22
C GLN A 24 -2.78 -1.92 -17.15
N GLU A 25 -1.67 -1.35 -16.68
CA GLU A 25 -0.46 -1.12 -17.47
C GLU A 25 0.53 -2.29 -17.35
N VAL A 26 0.69 -2.81 -16.13
CA VAL A 26 1.65 -3.87 -15.79
C VAL A 26 1.35 -5.17 -16.52
N LYS A 27 2.40 -5.97 -16.76
CA LYS A 27 2.31 -7.22 -17.54
C LYS A 27 2.34 -8.46 -16.67
N ASN A 28 3.07 -8.38 -15.57
CA ASN A 28 3.17 -9.44 -14.59
C ASN A 28 1.87 -9.56 -13.81
N LYS A 29 1.22 -10.72 -13.93
CA LYS A 29 -0.09 -10.98 -13.32
C LYS A 29 -0.04 -10.80 -11.79
N SER A 30 1.04 -11.22 -11.15
CA SER A 30 1.15 -11.11 -9.70
C SER A 30 1.28 -9.65 -9.26
N VAL A 31 1.92 -8.79 -10.07
CA VAL A 31 1.96 -7.34 -9.85
C VAL A 31 0.57 -6.73 -10.00
N ALA A 32 -0.19 -7.12 -11.03
CA ALA A 32 -1.56 -6.66 -11.22
C ALA A 32 -2.48 -7.03 -10.04
N GLU A 33 -2.32 -8.24 -9.49
CA GLU A 33 -3.08 -8.69 -8.30
C GLU A 33 -2.70 -7.94 -7.03
N ILE A 34 -1.41 -7.61 -6.84
CA ILE A 34 -0.98 -6.73 -5.73
C ILE A 34 -1.60 -5.34 -5.88
N PHE A 35 -1.56 -4.74 -7.06
CA PHE A 35 -2.14 -3.41 -7.26
C PHE A 35 -3.66 -3.41 -7.13
N GLU A 36 -4.35 -4.49 -7.51
CA GLU A 36 -5.78 -4.64 -7.20
C GLU A 36 -6.05 -4.65 -5.70
N TYR A 37 -5.27 -5.44 -4.95
CA TYR A 37 -5.40 -5.52 -3.51
C TYR A 37 -5.14 -4.19 -2.84
N LEU A 38 -4.02 -3.53 -3.17
CA LEU A 38 -3.67 -2.22 -2.62
C LEU A 38 -4.74 -1.18 -2.96
N ALA A 39 -5.23 -1.11 -4.20
CA ALA A 39 -6.34 -0.21 -4.54
C ALA A 39 -7.58 -0.45 -3.66
N GLN A 40 -7.95 -1.70 -3.38
CA GLN A 40 -9.08 -1.99 -2.51
C GLN A 40 -8.84 -1.50 -1.07
N MET A 41 -7.61 -1.65 -0.55
CA MET A 41 -7.22 -1.14 0.77
C MET A 41 -7.31 0.39 0.84
N GLU A 42 -6.69 1.11 -0.10
CA GLU A 42 -6.72 2.59 -0.18
C GLU A 42 -8.16 3.15 -0.22
N LYS A 43 -9.06 2.44 -0.89
CA LYS A 43 -10.49 2.80 -0.93
C LYS A 43 -11.13 2.66 0.46
N GLU A 44 -10.87 1.56 1.16
CA GLU A 44 -11.37 1.33 2.52
C GLU A 44 -10.78 2.34 3.50
N HIS A 45 -9.51 2.72 3.35
CA HIS A 45 -8.87 3.77 4.15
C HIS A 45 -9.54 5.12 3.94
N THR A 46 -9.80 5.50 2.68
CA THR A 46 -10.52 6.72 2.33
C THR A 46 -11.89 6.77 3.02
N GLU A 47 -12.64 5.66 2.97
CA GLU A 47 -13.96 5.55 3.61
C GLU A 47 -13.86 5.66 5.14
N PHE A 48 -12.85 5.02 5.74
CA PHE A 48 -12.57 5.12 7.17
C PHE A 48 -12.26 6.56 7.60
N ILE A 49 -11.36 7.26 6.90
CA ILE A 49 -10.97 8.64 7.20
C ILE A 49 -12.16 9.59 7.09
N ARG A 50 -13.01 9.44 6.05
CA ARG A 50 -14.25 10.22 5.90
C ARG A 50 -15.20 10.03 7.07
N ASN A 51 -15.42 8.78 7.48
CA ASN A 51 -16.29 8.46 8.61
C ASN A 51 -15.74 9.00 9.92
N LEU A 52 -14.42 8.90 10.11
CA LEU A 52 -13.73 9.48 11.26
C LEU A 52 -13.92 11.00 11.32
N MET A 53 -13.65 11.71 10.23
CA MET A 53 -13.82 13.17 10.17
C MET A 53 -15.25 13.58 10.51
N LYS A 54 -16.25 12.87 9.96
CA LYS A 54 -17.67 13.12 10.27
C LYS A 54 -17.99 12.88 11.75
N SER A 55 -17.50 11.78 12.33
CA SER A 55 -17.69 11.50 13.77
C SER A 55 -17.07 12.59 14.63
N LEU A 56 -15.88 13.06 14.27
CA LEU A 56 -15.16 14.12 14.99
C LEU A 56 -15.84 15.48 14.88
N GLU A 57 -16.46 15.80 13.75
CA GLU A 57 -17.26 17.03 13.55
C GLU A 57 -18.56 17.00 14.37
N GLU A 58 -19.20 15.83 14.47
CA GLU A 58 -20.48 15.64 15.17
C GLU A 58 -20.32 15.29 16.66
N GLY A 59 -19.07 15.17 17.15
CA GLY A 59 -18.78 14.79 18.54
C GLY A 59 -19.18 13.35 18.89
N ARG A 60 -19.30 12.46 17.89
CA ARG A 60 -19.65 11.05 18.04
C ARG A 60 -18.42 10.19 18.35
N GLU A 61 -18.67 8.93 18.69
CA GLU A 61 -17.61 7.95 18.85
C GLU A 61 -16.83 7.71 17.55
N ILE A 62 -15.56 7.37 17.71
CA ILE A 62 -14.66 7.06 16.59
C ILE A 62 -15.09 5.71 16.00
N PRO A 63 -15.14 5.58 14.65
CA PRO A 63 -15.46 4.32 14.01
C PRO A 63 -14.47 3.22 14.40
N GLU A 64 -14.94 1.97 14.40
CA GLU A 64 -14.08 0.81 14.60
C GLU A 64 -12.99 0.75 13.53
N ILE A 65 -11.77 0.41 13.94
CA ILE A 65 -10.62 0.32 13.05
C ILE A 65 -10.81 -0.92 12.15
N PRO A 66 -10.78 -0.77 10.82
CA PRO A 66 -10.85 -1.90 9.91
C PRO A 66 -9.75 -2.93 10.19
N SER A 67 -10.13 -4.20 10.29
CA SER A 67 -9.17 -5.30 10.40
C SER A 67 -8.48 -5.53 9.05
N GLN A 68 -7.19 -5.22 8.96
CA GLN A 68 -6.38 -5.51 7.77
C GLN A 68 -5.75 -6.89 7.85
N SER A 69 -6.42 -7.88 7.30
CA SER A 69 -5.91 -9.23 7.28
C SER A 69 -5.06 -9.48 6.02
N ALA A 70 -3.80 -9.06 6.03
CA ALA A 70 -2.83 -9.35 4.96
C ALA A 70 -2.59 -10.86 4.77
N SER A 71 -2.91 -11.71 5.75
CA SER A 71 -2.74 -13.16 5.70
C SER A 71 -3.57 -13.84 4.61
N TYR A 72 -4.82 -13.40 4.38
CA TYR A 72 -5.69 -13.94 3.33
C TYR A 72 -5.12 -13.62 1.95
N PHE A 73 -4.63 -12.38 1.75
CA PHE A 73 -3.96 -12.00 0.51
C PHE A 73 -2.67 -12.78 0.31
N LYS A 74 -1.81 -12.86 1.35
CA LYS A 74 -0.52 -13.57 1.28
C LYS A 74 -0.68 -15.05 0.91
N SER A 75 -1.64 -15.76 1.50
CA SER A 75 -1.90 -17.16 1.17
C SER A 75 -2.37 -17.35 -0.28
N ARG A 76 -3.24 -16.48 -0.78
CA ARG A 76 -3.68 -16.50 -2.19
C ARG A 76 -2.53 -16.16 -3.16
N TYR A 77 -1.66 -15.26 -2.73
CA TYR A 77 -0.53 -14.75 -3.51
C TYR A 77 0.59 -15.78 -3.67
N GLU A 78 0.97 -16.45 -2.58
CA GLU A 78 2.04 -17.46 -2.59
C GLU A 78 1.73 -18.66 -3.48
N GLY A 79 0.45 -19.01 -3.65
CA GLY A 79 0.00 -20.06 -4.56
C GLY A 79 0.11 -19.74 -6.06
N GLN A 80 0.42 -18.48 -6.43
CA GLN A 80 0.43 -18.00 -7.82
C GLN A 80 1.81 -17.52 -8.31
N LYS A 81 2.90 -17.80 -7.57
CA LYS A 81 4.26 -17.28 -7.85
C LYS A 81 4.88 -17.70 -9.20
N ILE A 82 4.24 -18.55 -9.99
CA ILE A 82 4.69 -18.90 -11.35
C ILE A 82 3.92 -18.02 -12.34
N SER A 83 4.36 -16.76 -12.51
CA SER A 83 3.87 -15.88 -13.58
C SER A 83 4.73 -16.10 -14.82
N GLU A 84 4.16 -16.55 -15.93
CA GLU A 84 4.86 -16.56 -17.22
C GLU A 84 4.91 -15.11 -17.75
N THR A 85 6.04 -14.42 -17.58
CA THR A 85 6.25 -13.02 -18.01
C THR A 85 7.69 -12.89 -18.48
N SER A 86 7.94 -12.11 -19.54
CA SER A 86 9.29 -11.95 -20.08
C SER A 86 10.19 -11.13 -19.14
N PRO A 87 11.53 -11.31 -19.18
CA PRO A 87 12.47 -10.47 -18.44
C PRO A 87 12.33 -8.97 -18.77
N GLU A 88 12.03 -8.61 -20.02
CA GLU A 88 11.83 -7.22 -20.43
C GLU A 88 10.61 -6.59 -19.78
N ASP A 89 9.49 -7.33 -19.76
CA ASP A 89 8.25 -6.89 -19.10
C ASP A 89 8.43 -6.80 -17.59
N ASP A 90 9.19 -7.71 -16.98
CA ASP A 90 9.55 -7.66 -15.57
C ASP A 90 10.37 -6.41 -15.21
N ILE A 91 11.33 -6.04 -16.04
CA ILE A 91 12.14 -4.83 -15.83
C ILE A 91 11.26 -3.59 -15.90
N ALA A 92 10.30 -3.55 -16.82
CA ALA A 92 9.32 -2.46 -16.91
C ALA A 92 8.46 -2.39 -15.64
N ASP A 93 7.90 -3.53 -15.20
CA ASP A 93 7.05 -3.60 -14.00
C ASP A 93 7.83 -3.30 -12.71
N LEU A 94 9.12 -3.67 -12.63
CA LEU A 94 10.01 -3.31 -11.52
C LEU A 94 10.12 -1.80 -11.35
N SER A 95 10.12 -1.03 -12.44
CA SER A 95 10.14 0.43 -12.35
C SER A 95 8.85 0.97 -11.72
N VAL A 96 7.70 0.37 -12.04
CA VAL A 96 6.40 0.74 -11.48
C VAL A 96 6.30 0.34 -10.00
N LEU A 97 6.76 -0.86 -9.64
CA LEU A 97 6.85 -1.30 -8.25
C LEU A 97 7.77 -0.40 -7.40
N ARG A 98 8.88 0.08 -7.96
CA ARG A 98 9.76 1.03 -7.26
C ARG A 98 9.07 2.38 -7.02
N MET A 99 8.27 2.85 -7.96
CA MET A 99 7.45 4.06 -7.74
C MET A 99 6.42 3.81 -6.62
N ALA A 100 5.70 2.69 -6.67
CA ALA A 100 4.77 2.31 -5.61
C ALA A 100 5.44 2.26 -4.23
N TYR A 101 6.61 1.60 -4.13
CA TYR A 101 7.38 1.52 -2.89
C TYR A 101 7.74 2.90 -2.31
N LEU A 102 8.10 3.86 -3.17
CA LEU A 102 8.43 5.22 -2.74
C LEU A 102 7.19 5.97 -2.26
N ILE A 103 6.04 5.81 -2.93
CA ILE A 103 4.75 6.39 -2.51
C ILE A 103 4.38 5.89 -1.12
N GLU A 104 4.35 4.57 -0.91
CA GLU A 104 4.02 3.96 0.38
C GLU A 104 4.98 4.40 1.49
N LYS A 105 6.27 4.46 1.18
CA LYS A 105 7.28 4.94 2.13
C LYS A 105 7.03 6.40 2.52
N ASP A 106 6.72 7.27 1.56
CA ASP A 106 6.47 8.68 1.80
C ASP A 106 5.21 8.88 2.66
N PHE A 107 4.15 8.10 2.41
CA PHE A 107 2.92 8.13 3.21
C PHE A 107 3.16 7.61 4.63
N MET A 108 3.84 6.47 4.78
CA MET A 108 4.27 5.92 6.07
C MET A 108 5.06 6.95 6.88
N GLU A 109 6.07 7.58 6.26
CA GLU A 109 6.88 8.61 6.93
C GLU A 109 6.07 9.86 7.30
N PHE A 110 5.15 10.28 6.43
CA PHE A 110 4.27 11.41 6.69
C PHE A 110 3.39 11.13 7.91
N TYR A 111 2.71 9.98 7.95
CA TYR A 111 1.84 9.62 9.06
C TYR A 111 2.60 9.47 10.37
N GLY A 112 3.81 8.88 10.35
CA GLY A 112 4.69 8.83 11.52
C GLY A 112 5.03 10.22 12.06
N LYS A 113 5.50 11.12 11.18
CA LYS A 113 5.83 12.51 11.55
C LYS A 113 4.62 13.31 12.01
N ALA A 114 3.45 13.04 11.45
CA ALA A 114 2.19 13.69 11.84
C ALA A 114 1.74 13.22 13.23
N ALA A 115 1.80 11.91 13.50
CA ALA A 115 1.47 11.35 14.80
C ALA A 115 2.38 11.89 15.93
N GLU A 116 3.67 12.07 15.67
CA GLU A 116 4.63 12.64 16.62
C GLU A 116 4.29 14.08 17.04
N LYS A 117 3.70 14.86 16.13
CA LYS A 117 3.35 16.27 16.34
C LYS A 117 1.93 16.47 16.86
N GLU A 118 1.10 15.43 16.85
CA GLU A 118 -0.30 15.52 17.25
C GLU A 118 -0.42 15.49 18.78
N THR A 119 -1.25 16.40 19.30
CA THR A 119 -1.52 16.56 20.73
C THR A 119 -2.81 15.86 21.16
N ASN A 120 -3.72 15.63 20.23
CA ASN A 120 -4.92 14.86 20.46
C ASN A 120 -4.60 13.36 20.38
N GLU A 121 -4.54 12.69 21.53
CA GLU A 121 -4.19 11.27 21.64
C GLU A 121 -5.06 10.36 20.75
N LYS A 122 -6.33 10.72 20.51
CA LYS A 122 -7.19 9.95 19.60
C LYS A 122 -6.72 10.07 18.15
N VAL A 123 -6.47 11.29 17.67
CA VAL A 123 -5.98 11.54 16.31
C VAL A 123 -4.59 10.96 16.12
N LYS A 124 -3.71 11.07 17.12
CA LYS A 124 -2.39 10.45 17.13
C LYS A 124 -2.44 8.93 16.99
N SER A 125 -3.37 8.27 17.69
CA SER A 125 -3.57 6.83 17.57
C SER A 125 -4.00 6.45 16.15
N ILE A 126 -4.90 7.22 15.54
CA ILE A 126 -5.29 7.00 14.14
C ILE A 126 -4.13 7.16 13.18
N LEU A 127 -3.35 8.24 13.29
CA LEU A 127 -2.19 8.46 12.41
C LEU A 127 -1.14 7.35 12.56
N THR A 128 -1.00 6.78 13.76
CA THR A 128 -0.14 5.62 14.00
C THR A 128 -0.65 4.38 13.26
N ILE A 129 -1.97 4.17 13.23
CA ILE A 129 -2.59 3.06 12.50
C ILE A 129 -2.41 3.21 10.99
N LEU A 130 -2.64 4.42 10.44
CA LEU A 130 -2.42 4.69 9.02
C LEU A 130 -0.96 4.41 8.62
N ARG A 131 0.01 4.88 9.42
CA ARG A 131 1.43 4.52 9.23
C ARG A 131 1.66 3.01 9.14
N ASP A 132 1.03 2.24 10.03
CA ASP A 132 1.22 0.78 10.08
C ASP A 132 0.62 0.07 8.86
N TRP A 133 -0.48 0.60 8.32
CA TRP A 133 -1.05 0.14 7.05
C TRP A 133 -0.09 0.37 5.89
N GLU A 134 0.45 1.57 5.75
CA GLU A 134 1.43 1.89 4.69
C GLU A 134 2.73 1.09 4.83
N GLU A 135 3.17 0.82 6.07
CA GLU A 135 4.30 -0.07 6.29
C GLU A 135 4.00 -1.49 5.78
N GLY A 136 2.77 -1.97 5.97
CA GLY A 136 2.28 -3.24 5.44
C GLY A 136 2.29 -3.28 3.91
N HIS A 137 1.73 -2.27 3.26
CA HIS A 137 1.73 -2.10 1.80
C HIS A 137 3.15 -2.11 1.24
N LYS A 138 4.03 -1.27 1.80
CA LYS A 138 5.44 -1.20 1.46
C LYS A 138 6.12 -2.58 1.53
N LYS A 139 5.86 -3.36 2.58
CA LYS A 139 6.44 -4.71 2.75
C LYS A 139 5.96 -5.67 1.65
N ILE A 140 4.68 -5.63 1.28
CA ILE A 140 4.14 -6.45 0.17
C ILE A 140 4.85 -6.12 -1.14
N ILE A 141 5.02 -4.83 -1.45
CA ILE A 141 5.72 -4.38 -2.66
C ILE A 141 7.19 -4.81 -2.63
N GLU A 142 7.85 -4.65 -1.48
CA GLU A 142 9.26 -5.04 -1.31
C GLU A 142 9.48 -6.55 -1.49
N GLU A 143 8.59 -7.38 -0.95
CA GLU A 143 8.60 -8.84 -1.16
C GLU A 143 8.45 -9.17 -2.65
N GLN A 144 7.60 -8.44 -3.39
CA GLN A 144 7.42 -8.69 -4.81
C GLN A 144 8.60 -8.25 -5.68
N ILE A 145 9.21 -7.11 -5.36
CA ILE A 145 10.45 -6.67 -6.03
C ILE A 145 11.54 -7.74 -5.88
N LYS A 146 11.70 -8.29 -4.67
CA LYS A 146 12.67 -9.37 -4.41
C LYS A 146 12.37 -10.61 -5.26
N ALA A 147 11.10 -11.04 -5.30
CA ALA A 147 10.68 -12.20 -6.08
C ALA A 147 10.99 -12.06 -7.58
N ILE A 148 10.71 -10.90 -8.17
CA ILE A 148 11.03 -10.64 -9.59
C ILE A 148 12.54 -10.66 -9.83
N ILE A 149 13.33 -10.02 -8.97
CA ILE A 149 14.80 -9.98 -9.11
C ILE A 149 15.38 -11.40 -9.00
N GLU A 150 14.96 -12.17 -8.00
CA GLU A 150 15.40 -13.56 -7.80
C GLU A 150 15.09 -14.43 -9.01
N ARG A 151 13.88 -14.31 -9.56
CA ARG A 151 13.50 -15.02 -10.79
C ARG A 151 14.41 -14.66 -11.97
N ASN A 152 14.57 -13.36 -12.25
CA ASN A 152 15.37 -12.90 -13.40
C ASN A 152 16.84 -13.31 -13.27
N ASN A 153 17.40 -13.29 -12.04
CA ASN A 153 18.76 -13.78 -11.80
C ASN A 153 18.90 -15.28 -12.14
N LEU A 154 17.90 -16.10 -11.78
CA LEU A 154 17.88 -17.53 -12.12
C LEU A 154 17.76 -17.74 -13.64
N GLU A 155 16.88 -17.01 -14.32
CA GLU A 155 16.69 -17.14 -15.78
C GLU A 155 17.92 -16.69 -16.58
N LEU A 156 18.61 -15.65 -16.12
CA LEU A 156 19.82 -15.11 -16.78
C LEU A 156 21.12 -15.84 -16.36
N GLY A 157 21.03 -16.82 -15.45
CA GLY A 157 22.19 -17.62 -15.00
C GLY A 157 23.13 -16.91 -14.02
N PHE A 158 22.69 -15.82 -13.38
CA PHE A 158 23.43 -15.15 -12.31
C PHE A 158 23.18 -15.86 -10.98
N TYR A 159 23.95 -16.91 -10.69
CA TYR A 159 23.92 -17.58 -9.40
C TYR A 159 24.76 -16.83 -8.35
N PRO A 160 24.21 -16.51 -7.16
CA PRO A 160 25.03 -16.11 -6.03
C PRO A 160 25.84 -17.31 -5.55
N PHE A 161 27.17 -17.18 -5.58
CA PHE A 161 28.14 -18.13 -5.02
C PHE A 161 28.29 -17.95 -3.50
#